data_AF-A0A7W7W739-F1
#
_entry.id   AF-A0A7W7W739-F1
#
_cell.length_a   1.000
_cell.length_b   1.000
_cell.length_c   1.000
_cell.angle_alpha   90.00
_cell.angle_beta   90.00
_cell.angle_gamma   90.00
#
_symmetry.space_group_name_H-M   'P 1'
#
loop_
_entity.id
_entity.type
_entity.pdbx_description
1 polymer ?
#
loop_
_entity_poly.entity_id
_entity_poly.type
_entity_poly.pdbx_seq_one_letter_code
_entity_poly.pdbx_strand_id
1 'polypeptide(L)'
;MKLPNLHFHDLRHVGNTLAAANGASPKELMTRMGHASARAALIHQHVSQDRDKVIAEALGQALKAARKNATPRGTKRPVARKIIKF
;
A
#
# COMPACT_ATOMS: atom_id res chain seq x y z
N MET A 1 11.15 -21.90 28.68
CA MET A 1 10.24 -22.42 27.63
C MET A 1 11.06 -22.57 26.34
N LYS A 2 11.51 -23.78 25.98
CA LYS A 2 12.17 -24.04 24.69
C LYS A 2 11.08 -24.37 23.67
N LEU A 3 11.07 -23.69 22.51
CA LEU A 3 10.23 -24.07 21.37
C LEU A 3 10.89 -25.30 20.71
N PRO A 4 10.33 -26.51 20.86
CA PRO A 4 11.07 -27.73 20.58
C PRO A 4 11.33 -27.99 19.09
N ASN A 5 10.77 -27.18 18.18
CA ASN A 5 10.87 -27.37 16.73
C ASN A 5 11.19 -26.07 15.97
N LEU A 6 11.74 -25.05 16.64
CA LEU A 6 12.12 -23.80 15.97
C LEU A 6 13.53 -23.91 15.41
N HIS A 7 13.66 -23.88 14.08
CA HIS A 7 14.96 -23.82 13.41
C HIS A 7 15.32 -22.37 13.03
N PHE A 8 16.62 -22.06 12.97
CA PHE A 8 17.10 -20.73 12.55
C PHE A 8 16.61 -20.34 11.14
N HIS A 9 16.35 -21.33 10.29
CA HIS A 9 15.79 -21.11 8.95
C HIS A 9 14.36 -20.56 8.99
N ASP A 10 13.55 -20.96 9.97
CA ASP A 10 12.18 -20.46 10.13
C ASP A 10 12.19 -18.97 10.49
N LEU A 11 13.14 -18.55 11.32
CA LEU A 11 13.35 -17.13 11.64
C LEU A 11 13.73 -16.32 10.40
N ARG A 12 14.55 -16.87 9.51
CA ARG A 12 14.89 -16.24 8.22
C ARG A 12 13.67 -16.11 7.32
N HIS A 13 12.81 -17.12 7.26
CA HIS A 13 11.56 -17.05 6.51
C HIS A 13 10.60 -16.01 7.08
N VAL A 14 10.40 -15.99 8.39
CA VAL A 14 9.55 -14.99 9.06
C VAL A 14 10.08 -13.57 8.81
N GLY A 15 11.39 -13.36 8.94
CA GLY A 15 12.02 -12.07 8.66
C GLY A 15 11.82 -11.58 7.23
N ASN A 16 11.86 -12.47 6.24
CA ASN A 16 11.62 -12.12 4.84
C ASN A 16 10.14 -11.84 4.54
N THR A 17 9.22 -12.62 5.11
CA THR A 17 7.79 -12.34 5.01
C THR A 17 7.44 -10.98 5.60
N LEU A 18 8.02 -10.62 6.75
CA LEU A 18 7.85 -9.29 7.36
C LEU A 18 8.46 -8.18 6.52
N ALA A 19 9.66 -8.38 5.96
CA ALA A 19 10.29 -7.39 5.08
C ALA A 19 9.47 -7.15 3.81
N ALA A 20 8.97 -8.22 3.17
CA ALA A 20 8.10 -8.13 2.01
C ALA A 20 6.79 -7.42 2.35
N ALA A 21 6.16 -7.76 3.48
CA ALA A 21 4.93 -7.12 3.95
C ALA A 21 5.10 -5.61 4.21
N ASN A 22 6.32 -5.18 4.52
CA ASN A 22 6.67 -3.77 4.72
C ASN A 22 7.22 -3.09 3.45
N GLY A 23 7.05 -3.71 2.28
CA GLY A 23 7.37 -3.09 0.99
C GLY A 23 8.82 -3.25 0.51
N ALA A 24 9.60 -4.17 1.08
CA ALA A 24 10.94 -4.46 0.56
C ALA A 24 10.88 -4.91 -0.92
N SER A 25 11.73 -4.32 -1.75
CA SER A 25 11.87 -4.65 -3.16
C SER A 25 12.47 -6.06 -3.34
N PRO A 26 12.32 -6.69 -4.52
CA PRO A 26 12.84 -8.03 -4.72
C PRO A 26 14.37 -8.06 -4.64
N LYS A 27 15.04 -6.97 -5.06
CA LYS A 27 16.50 -6.80 -4.91
C LYS A 27 16.92 -6.79 -3.44
N GLU A 28 16.20 -6.07 -2.58
CA GLU A 28 16.48 -6.03 -1.14
C GLU A 28 16.22 -7.37 -0.47
N LEU A 29 15.14 -8.06 -0.86
CA LEU A 29 14.86 -9.42 -0.39
C LEU A 29 15.96 -10.40 -0.80
N MET A 30 16.42 -10.35 -2.05
CA MET A 30 17.50 -11.22 -2.53
C MET A 30 18.82 -10.97 -1.80
N THR A 31 19.17 -9.70 -1.55
CA THR A 31 20.35 -9.34 -0.74
C THR A 31 20.23 -9.90 0.68
N ARG A 32 19.07 -9.77 1.33
CA ARG A 32 18.82 -10.33 2.68
C ARG A 32 18.85 -11.87 2.68
N MET A 33 18.42 -12.47 1.58
CA MET A 33 18.35 -13.92 1.40
C MET A 33 19.65 -14.58 0.94
N GLY A 34 20.71 -13.84 0.63
CA GLY A 34 22.04 -14.39 0.32
C GLY A 34 22.03 -15.41 -0.82
N HIS A 35 22.04 -14.92 -2.06
CA HIS A 35 21.97 -15.72 -3.31
C HIS A 35 20.68 -16.52 -3.53
N ALA A 36 19.60 -16.27 -2.80
CA ALA A 36 18.31 -16.86 -3.15
C ALA A 36 17.85 -16.38 -4.54
N SER A 37 17.30 -17.30 -5.32
CA SER A 37 16.93 -17.06 -6.71
C SER A 37 15.82 -16.01 -6.84
N ALA A 38 15.76 -15.35 -8.00
CA ALA A 38 14.69 -14.40 -8.33
C ALA A 38 13.27 -14.99 -8.11
N ARG A 39 13.12 -16.32 -8.28
CA ARG A 39 11.88 -17.05 -8.03
C ARG A 39 11.41 -16.94 -6.58
N ALA A 40 12.33 -17.01 -5.60
CA ALA A 40 11.99 -16.88 -4.19
C ALA A 40 11.52 -15.45 -3.85
N ALA A 41 12.17 -14.44 -4.43
CA ALA A 41 11.77 -13.04 -4.23
C ALA A 41 10.37 -12.76 -4.81
N LEU A 42 10.06 -13.29 -6.00
CA LEU A 42 8.75 -13.11 -6.64
C LEU A 42 7.59 -13.75 -5.87
N ILE A 43 7.81 -14.91 -5.23
CA ILE A 43 6.83 -15.56 -4.36
C ILE A 43 6.49 -14.65 -3.18
N HIS A 44 7.50 -14.05 -2.54
CA HIS A 44 7.27 -13.14 -1.42
C HIS A 44 6.62 -11.83 -1.84
N GLN A 45 6.89 -11.32 -3.04
CA GLN A 45 6.23 -10.12 -3.55
C GLN A 45 4.73 -10.30 -3.81
N HIS A 46 4.28 -11.47 -4.26
CA HIS A 46 2.85 -11.74 -4.46
C HIS A 46 2.04 -11.57 -3.16
N VAL A 47 2.61 -12.03 -2.03
CA VAL A 47 1.99 -11.88 -0.70
C VAL A 47 1.81 -10.40 -0.32
N SER A 48 2.73 -9.53 -0.75
CA SER A 48 2.63 -8.09 -0.54
C SER A 48 1.62 -7.42 -1.47
N GLN A 49 1.50 -7.86 -2.72
CA GLN A 49 0.52 -7.31 -3.66
C GLN A 49 -0.92 -7.47 -3.15
N ASP A 50 -1.22 -8.55 -2.43
CA ASP A 50 -2.52 -8.72 -1.79
C ASP A 50 -2.75 -7.73 -0.64
N ARG A 51 -1.70 -7.30 0.06
CA ARG A 51 -1.79 -6.22 1.07
C ARG A 51 -1.98 -4.86 0.43
N ASP A 52 -1.34 -4.60 -0.70
CA ASP A 52 -1.51 -3.35 -1.45
C ASP A 52 -2.96 -3.16 -1.90
N LYS A 53 -3.64 -4.25 -2.31
CA LYS A 53 -5.09 -4.22 -2.62
C LYS A 53 -5.92 -3.78 -1.42
N VAL A 54 -5.65 -4.35 -0.23
CA VAL A 54 -6.37 -3.99 1.00
C VAL A 54 -6.15 -2.52 1.38
N ILE A 55 -4.92 -2.01 1.22
CA ILE A 55 -4.59 -0.60 1.46
C ILE A 55 -5.32 0.30 0.46
N ALA A 56 -5.29 -0.04 -0.83
CA ALA A 56 -5.97 0.70 -1.88
C ALA A 56 -7.50 0.73 -1.66
N GLU A 57 -8.09 -0.40 -1.25
CA GLU A 57 -9.50 -0.47 -0.86
C GLU A 57 -9.81 0.44 0.33
N ALA A 58 -9.01 0.38 1.39
CA ALA A 58 -9.17 1.23 2.57
C ALA A 58 -9.07 2.73 2.22
N LEU A 59 -8.09 3.12 1.40
CA LEU A 59 -7.96 4.48 0.88
C LEU A 59 -9.16 4.89 0.03
N GLY A 60 -9.64 3.99 -0.83
CA GLY A 60 -10.83 4.21 -1.64
C GLY A 60 -12.09 4.44 -0.78
N GLN A 61 -12.25 3.71 0.32
CA GLN A 61 -13.36 3.90 1.25
C GLN A 61 -13.22 5.22 2.03
N ALA A 62 -12.02 5.56 2.50
CA ALA A 62 -11.76 6.83 3.18
C ALA A 62 -12.08 8.03 2.27
N LEU A 63 -11.68 7.97 0.99
CA LEU A 63 -12.00 9.01 0.00
C LEU A 63 -13.50 9.12 -0.27
N LYS A 64 -14.21 7.99 -0.41
CA LYS A 64 -15.68 7.98 -0.58
C LYS A 64 -16.38 8.59 0.63
N ALA A 65 -15.94 8.27 1.84
CA ALA A 65 -16.49 8.83 3.08
C ALA A 65 -16.22 10.34 3.17
N ALA A 66 -15.00 10.79 2.88
CA ALA A 66 -14.65 12.21 2.83
C ALA A 66 -15.51 12.97 1.81
N ARG A 67 -15.79 12.38 0.64
CA ARG A 67 -16.65 12.99 -0.39
C ARG A 67 -18.11 13.07 0.02
N LYS A 68 -18.64 12.08 0.75
CA LYS A 68 -20.01 12.12 1.30
C LYS A 68 -20.16 13.22 2.37
N ASN A 69 -19.11 13.46 3.15
CA ASN A 69 -19.09 14.49 4.19
C ASN A 69 -18.84 15.90 3.65
N ALA A 70 -18.36 16.03 2.40
CA ALA A 70 -18.23 17.30 1.73
C ALA A 70 -19.62 17.80 1.29
N THR A 71 -20.17 18.78 2.02
CA THR A 71 -21.38 19.51 1.63
C THR A 71 -21.17 20.11 0.23
N PRO A 72 -22.14 20.03 -0.70
CA PRO A 72 -22.01 20.69 -1.99
C PRO A 72 -22.00 22.20 -1.75
N ARG A 73 -20.80 22.80 -1.72
CA ARG A 73 -20.63 24.25 -1.68
C ARG A 73 -21.09 24.80 -3.02
N GLY A 74 -22.36 25.16 -3.11
CA GLY A 74 -22.95 25.82 -4.27
C GLY A 74 -22.22 27.11 -4.57
N THR A 75 -21.32 27.10 -5.54
CA THR A 75 -20.66 28.31 -6.04
C THR A 75 -21.62 29.03 -6.99
N LYS A 76 -22.56 29.81 -6.45
CA LYS A 76 -23.20 30.87 -7.24
C LYS A 76 -22.19 32.00 -7.41
N ARG A 77 -21.41 31.98 -8.50
CA ARG A 77 -20.68 33.17 -8.96
C ARG A 77 -21.70 34.15 -9.54
N PRO A 78 -21.92 35.35 -8.96
CA PRO A 78 -22.69 36.37 -9.64
C PRO A 78 -21.85 36.85 -10.83
N VAL A 79 -22.36 36.61 -12.05
CA VAL A 79 -21.75 37.16 -13.27
C VAL A 79 -22.18 38.63 -13.33
N ALA A 80 -21.26 39.53 -12.99
CA ALA A 80 -21.48 40.97 -13.12
C ALA A 80 -21.73 41.31 -14.60
N ARG A 81 -22.96 41.69 -14.94
CA ARG A 81 -23.29 42.21 -16.27
C ARG A 81 -22.69 43.61 -16.38
N LYS A 82 -21.65 43.75 -17.20
CA LYS A 82 -21.08 45.05 -17.55
C LYS A 82 -22.05 45.74 -18.51
N ILE A 83 -22.75 46.77 -18.04
CA ILE A 83 -23.59 47.65 -18.86
C ILE A 83 -22.65 48.60 -19.60
N ILE A 84 -22.52 48.41 -20.91
CA ILE A 84 -21.89 49.38 -21.81
C ILE A 84 -23.01 50.34 -22.22
N LYS A 85 -22.89 51.62 -21.86
CA LYS A 85 -23.73 52.69 -22.41
C LYS A 85 -23.10 53.20 -23.71
N PHE A 86 -23.96 53.43 -24.70
CA PHE A 86 -23.66 54.00 -26.02
C PHE A 86 -23.07 55.40 -25.92
#